data_AF-A0A7J4F8S5-F1
#
_entry.id   AF-A0A7J4F8S5-F1
#
_cell.length_a   1.000
_cell.length_b   1.000
_cell.length_c   1.000
_cell.angle_alpha   90.00
_cell.angle_beta   90.00
_cell.angle_gamma   90.00
#
_symmetry.space_group_name_H-M   'P 1'
#
loop_
_entity.id
_entity.type
_entity.pdbx_description
1 polymer ?
#
loop_
_entity_poly.entity_id
_entity_poly.type
_entity_poly.pdbx_seq_one_letter_code
_entity_poly.pdbx_strand_id
1 'polypeptide(L)' 'NHVVQAAGRMIRSEVDRGAVVLLDERYRYPMYRECFPPDFRYMTTDDPLPLLEGFFSGDGSAGARLTER' A
#
# COMPACT_ATOMS: atom_id res chain seq x y z
N ASN A 1 -13.16 -9.25 2.53
CA ASN A 1 -12.51 -9.40 1.21
C ASN A 1 -12.80 -8.23 0.24
N HIS A 2 -12.96 -6.99 0.73
CA HIS A 2 -13.35 -5.85 -0.12
C HIS A 2 -12.14 -5.07 -0.67
N VAL A 3 -11.02 -5.06 0.04
CA VAL A 3 -9.82 -4.31 -0.36
C VAL A 3 -9.23 -4.85 -1.66
N VAL A 4 -9.08 -6.17 -1.78
CA VAL A 4 -8.53 -6.80 -3.00
C VAL A 4 -9.45 -6.59 -4.20
N GLN A 5 -10.77 -6.67 -4.00
CA GLN A 5 -11.74 -6.41 -5.06
C GLN A 5 -11.76 -4.93 -5.49
N ALA A 6 -11.56 -3.99 -4.55
CA ALA A 6 -11.42 -2.57 -4.86
C ALA A 6 -10.12 -2.28 -5.62
N ALA A 7 -9.00 -2.90 -5.20
CA ALA A 7 -7.72 -2.83 -5.88
C ALA A 7 -7.79 -3.38 -7.31
N GLY A 8 -8.52 -4.48 -7.52
CA GLY A 8 -8.75 -5.06 -8.85
C GLY A 8 -9.53 -4.16 -9.81
N ARG A 9 -10.18 -3.09 -9.34
CA ARG A 9 -10.79 -2.08 -10.22
C ARG A 9 -9.79 -1.07 -10.78
N MET A 10 -8.65 -0.92 -10.11
CA MET A 10 -7.60 0.05 -10.41
C MET A 10 -6.65 -0.45 -11.50
N ILE A 11 -6.42 -1.76 -11.59
CA ILE A 11 -5.55 -2.37 -12.60
C ILE A 11 -6.44 -2.92 -13.73
N ARG A 12 -6.43 -2.26 -14.88
CA ARG A 12 -7.21 -2.67 -16.07
C ARG A 12 -6.34 -2.98 -17.29
N SER A 13 -5.06 -2.63 -17.23
CA SER A 13 -4.05 -2.84 -18.26
C SER A 13 -2.70 -3.19 -17.62
N GLU A 14 -1.83 -3.88 -18.36
CA GLU A 14 -0.48 -4.26 -17.90
C GLU A 14 0.43 -3.06 -17.59
N VAL A 15 0.08 -1.88 -18.11
CA VAL A 15 0.82 -0.63 -17.88
C VAL A 15 0.28 0.20 -16.73
N ASP A 16 -0.88 -0.17 -16.15
CA ASP A 16 -1.51 0.62 -15.10
C ASP A 16 -0.71 0.48 -13.79
N ARG A 17 -0.29 1.62 -13.24
CA ARG A 17 0.34 1.71 -11.93
C ARG A 17 -0.62 2.39 -10.97
N GLY A 18 -0.88 1.75 -9.84
CA GLY A 18 -1.81 2.25 -8.85
C GLY A 18 -1.37 1.92 -7.43
N ALA A 19 -1.67 2.80 -6.50
CA ALA A 19 -1.40 2.63 -5.07
C ALA A 19 -2.72 2.61 -4.30
N VAL A 20 -2.86 1.65 -3.39
CA VAL A 20 -4.02 1.52 -2.50
C VAL A 20 -3.60 1.94 -1.10
N VAL A 21 -4.20 3.02 -0.59
CA VAL A 21 -3.95 3.53 0.75
C VAL A 21 -5.16 3.24 1.63
N LEU A 22 -4.92 2.56 2.75
CA LEU A 22 -5.94 2.26 3.74
C LEU A 22 -5.85 3.29 4.86
N LEU A 23 -6.69 4.31 4.81
CA LEU A 23 -6.70 5.41 5.78
C LEU A 23 -7.58 5.04 6.99
N ASP A 24 -7.00 4.31 7.94
CA ASP A 24 -7.62 4.06 9.24
C ASP A 24 -6.59 3.53 10.25
N GLU A 25 -6.58 4.07 11.48
CA GLU A 25 -5.72 3.57 12.57
C GLU A 25 -5.98 2.09 12.89
N ARG A 26 -7.19 1.60 12.60
CA ARG A 26 -7.56 0.20 12.84
C ARG A 26 -6.73 -0.79 12.04
N TYR A 27 -6.17 -0.40 10.90
CA TYR A 27 -5.28 -1.25 10.12
C TYR A 27 -3.88 -1.41 10.74
N ARG A 28 -3.54 -0.63 11.77
CA ARG A 28 -2.33 -0.82 12.58
C ARG A 28 -2.45 -2.02 13.52
N TYR A 29 -3.67 -2.48 13.83
CA TYR A 29 -3.85 -3.62 14.72
C TYR A 29 -3.42 -4.94 14.05
N PRO A 30 -2.68 -5.81 14.75
CA PRO A 30 -2.25 -7.12 14.23
C PRO A 30 -3.40 -7.98 13.71
N MET A 31 -4.59 -7.84 14.31
CA MET A 31 -5.81 -8.57 13.96
C MET A 31 -6.25 -8.32 12.50
N TYR A 32 -5.98 -7.14 11.93
CA TYR A 32 -6.28 -6.87 10.53
C TYR A 32 -5.26 -7.49 9.58
N ARG A 33 -4.04 -7.80 10.03
CA ARG A 33 -3.00 -8.45 9.22
C ARG A 33 -3.44 -9.85 8.77
N GLU A 34 -4.17 -10.57 9.63
CA GLU A 34 -4.70 -11.91 9.32
C GLU A 34 -5.80 -11.89 8.25
N CYS A 35 -6.41 -10.73 8.00
CA CYS A 35 -7.42 -10.56 6.95
C CYS A 35 -6.81 -10.37 5.56
N PHE A 36 -5.49 -10.16 5.47
CA PHE A 36 -4.77 -10.04 4.20
C PHE A 36 -4.13 -11.37 3.80
N PRO A 37 -3.98 -11.64 2.49
CA PRO A 37 -3.22 -12.79 2.02
C PRO A 37 -1.78 -12.78 2.57
N PRO A 38 -1.18 -13.95 2.87
CA PRO A 38 0.15 -14.03 3.47
C PRO A 38 1.26 -13.42 2.60
N ASP A 39 1.08 -13.41 1.28
CA ASP A 39 2.04 -12.85 0.33
C ASP A 39 1.89 -11.33 0.13
N PHE A 40 0.89 -10.72 0.76
CA PHE A 40 0.61 -9.30 0.63
C PHE A 40 1.55 -8.49 1.55
N ARG A 41 2.55 -7.83 0.95
CA ARG A 41 3.44 -6.90 1.67
C ARG A 41 2.87 -5.50 1.65
N TYR A 42 2.66 -4.91 2.83
CA TYR A 42 2.22 -3.52 2.98
C TYR A 42 3.08 -2.79 4.02
N MET A 43 3.12 -1.47 3.91
CA MET A 43 3.80 -0.57 4.84
C MET A 43 2.77 0.24 5.61
N THR A 44 3.11 0.61 6.85
CA THR A 44 2.30 1.50 7.68
C THR A 44 3.10 2.77 7.88
N THR A 45 2.49 3.91 7.61
CA THR A 45 3.09 5.24 7.82
C THR A 45 2.00 6.21 8.25
N ASP A 46 2.36 7.19 9.06
CA ASP A 46 1.49 8.33 9.37
C ASP A 46 1.44 9.34 8.21
N ASP A 47 2.46 9.32 7.35
CA ASP A 47 2.56 10.17 6.18
C ASP A 47 2.76 9.34 4.90
N PRO A 48 1.68 9.09 4.12
CA PRO A 48 1.77 8.33 2.88
C PRO A 48 2.21 9.16 1.68
N LEU A 49 2.21 10.51 1.76
CA LEU A 49 2.47 11.36 0.60
C LEU A 49 3.87 11.14 -0.01
N PRO A 50 4.97 11.10 0.77
CA PRO A 50 6.30 10.87 0.21
C PRO A 50 6.45 9.50 -0.47
N LEU A 51 5.74 8.49 0.03
CA LEU A 51 5.75 7.15 -0.56
C LEU A 51 5.01 7.12 -1.89
N LEU A 52 3.87 7.80 -1.98
CA LEU A 52 3.10 7.90 -3.22
C LEU A 52 3.88 8.70 -4.28
N GLU A 53 4.50 9.81 -3.89
CA GLU A 53 5.34 10.61 -4.80
C GLU A 53 6.48 9.79 -5.37
N GLY A 54 7.19 9.00 -4.55
CA GLY A 54 8.21 8.09 -5.04
C GLY A 54 7.68 6.98 -5.95
N PHE A 55 6.52 6.40 -5.62
CA PHE A 55 5.87 5.38 -6.44
C PHE A 55 5.52 5.89 -7.84
N PHE A 56 4.95 7.10 -7.94
CA PHE A 56 4.54 7.69 -9.22
C PHE A 56 5.70 8.35 -9.98
N SER A 57 6.74 8.83 -9.29
CA SER A 57 7.94 9.42 -9.92
C SER A 57 8.83 8.39 -10.62
N GLY A 58 8.60 7.08 -10.40
CA GLY A 58 9.38 6.01 -11.03
C GLY A 58 10.70 5.69 -10.33
N ASP A 59 11.03 6.42 -9.27
CA ASP A 59 12.18 6.19 -8.41
C ASP A 59 11.83 5.11 -7.37
N GLY A 60 12.14 3.85 -7.69
CA GLY A 60 11.94 2.69 -6.82
C GLY A 60 12.68 2.72 -5.48
N SER A 61 13.26 3.85 -5.08
CA SER A 61 14.03 4.05 -3.85
C SER A 61 13.22 4.57 -2.66
N ALA A 62 11.97 5.01 -2.83
CA ALA A 62 11.20 5.64 -1.74
C ALA A 62 10.70 4.64 -0.69
N GLY A 63 10.38 3.40 -1.08
CA GLY A 63 9.84 2.39 -0.16
C GLY A 63 10.83 1.84 0.87
N ALA A 64 12.13 2.05 0.71
CA ALA A 64 13.15 1.43 1.57
C ALA A 64 13.59 2.30 2.76
N ARG A 65 13.31 3.62 2.77
CA ARG A 65 13.88 4.54 3.77
C ARG A 65 12.96 4.88 4.95
N LEU A 66 11.71 4.44 4.95
CA LEU A 66 10.71 4.86 5.95
C LEU A 66 10.35 3.76 6.97
N THR A 67 11.07 2.64 7.01
CA THR A 67 10.85 1.56 8.00
C THR A 67 11.63 1.78 9.31
N GLU A 68 12.26 2.93 9.50
CA GLU A 68 12.84 3.32 10.79
C GLU A 68 12.00 4.44 11.40
N ARG A 69 10.96 4.09 12.16
CA ARG A 69 10.51 4.72 13.44
C ARG A 69 9.36 3.95 14.05
#